data_AF-A0A9D2MLB0-F1
#
_entry.id   AF-A0A9D2MLB0-F1
#
_cell.length_a   1.000
_cell.length_b   1.000
_cell.length_c   1.000
_cell.angle_alpha   90.00
_cell.angle_beta   90.00
_cell.angle_gamma   90.00
#
_symmetry.space_group_name_H-M   'P 1'
#
loop_
_entity.id
_entity.type
_entity.pdbx_description
1 polymer ?
#
loop_
_entity_poly.entity_id
_entity_poly.type
_entity_poly.pdbx_seq_one_letter_code
_entity_poly.pdbx_strand_id
1 'polypeptide(L)' 'MMGTKTLHRLWLEDEARIVSFHPMEGWRLLDFLDHGHFMGFLQDLQQKGYRFQ' A
#
# COMPACT_ATOMS: atom_id res chain seq x y z
N MET A 1 6.31 13.05 -24.09
CA MET A 1 6.94 13.03 -22.75
C MET A 1 6.68 11.65 -22.15
N MET A 2 7.71 10.83 -21.94
CA MET A 2 7.56 9.62 -21.12
C MET A 2 7.41 10.09 -19.67
N GLY A 3 6.17 10.24 -19.20
CA GLY A 3 5.91 10.40 -17.78
C GLY A 3 6.47 9.19 -17.07
N THR A 4 7.39 9.39 -16.13
CA THR A 4 7.88 8.35 -15.24
C THR A 4 6.68 7.69 -14.59
N LYS A 5 6.40 6.42 -14.91
CA LYS A 5 5.39 5.64 -14.19
C LYS A 5 5.88 5.51 -12.75
N THR A 6 5.24 6.22 -11.83
CA THR A 6 5.52 6.09 -10.41
C THR A 6 4.99 4.73 -9.94
N LEU A 7 5.88 3.89 -9.42
CA LEU A 7 5.50 2.66 -8.73
C LEU A 7 5.07 3.02 -7.31
N HIS A 8 3.85 2.69 -6.94
CA HIS A 8 3.36 2.81 -5.58
C HIS A 8 3.55 1.49 -4.84
N ARG A 9 4.09 1.54 -3.63
CA ARG A 9 4.48 0.37 -2.86
C ARG A 9 4.02 0.49 -1.43
N LEU A 10 3.58 -0.62 -0.85
CA LEU A 10 3.26 -0.72 0.57
C LEU A 10 3.62 -2.10 1.11
N TRP A 11 3.84 -2.15 2.42
CA TRP A 11 4.03 -3.36 3.19
C TRP A 11 2.85 -3.52 4.12
N LEU A 12 2.33 -4.74 4.19
CA LEU A 12 1.11 -5.04 4.90
C LEU A 12 1.35 -6.18 5.89
N GLU A 13 0.86 -5.95 7.10
CA GLU A 13 0.73 -6.94 8.16
C GLU A 13 -0.78 -7.14 8.39
N ASP A 14 -1.28 -8.31 8.00
CA ASP A 14 -2.72 -8.63 8.05
C ASP A 14 -3.23 -8.94 9.48
N GLU A 15 -2.40 -9.52 10.36
CA GLU A 15 -2.78 -9.93 11.72
C GLU A 15 -2.97 -8.74 12.66
N ALA A 16 -2.00 -7.82 12.66
CA ALA A 16 -1.99 -6.56 13.39
C ALA A 16 -2.75 -5.43 12.68
N ARG A 17 -3.16 -5.67 11.43
CA ARG A 17 -3.84 -4.73 10.52
C ARG A 17 -3.07 -3.42 10.39
N ILE A 18 -1.80 -3.52 10.00
CA ILE A 18 -0.91 -2.38 9.83
C ILE A 18 -0.44 -2.31 8.38
N VAL A 19 -0.39 -1.09 7.86
CA VAL A 19 0.15 -0.75 6.55
C VAL A 19 1.31 0.18 6.76
N SER A 20 2.44 -0.07 6.10
CA SER A 20 3.55 0.88 6.02
C SER A 20 3.91 1.24 4.59
N PHE A 21 4.31 2.49 4.39
CA PHE A 21 4.88 2.97 3.13
C PHE A 21 6.41 2.83 3.08
N HIS A 22 7.00 2.23 4.11
CA HIS A 22 8.43 1.94 4.22
C HIS A 22 8.68 0.42 4.22
N PRO A 23 9.88 -0.03 3.80
CA PRO A 23 10.24 -1.44 3.84
C PRO A 23 10.10 -2.06 5.23
N MET A 24 9.34 -3.15 5.33
CA MET A 24 9.17 -3.93 6.54
C MET A 24 9.53 -5.39 6.28
N GLU A 25 10.50 -5.92 7.00
CA GLU A 25 10.95 -7.30 6.86
C GLU A 25 9.86 -8.28 7.31
N GLY A 26 9.64 -9.34 6.53
CA GLY A 26 8.61 -10.35 6.81
C GLY A 26 7.18 -9.91 6.50
N TRP A 27 6.94 -8.63 6.17
CA TRP A 27 5.61 -8.14 5.81
C TRP A 27 5.33 -8.38 4.33
N ARG A 28 4.05 -8.49 4.00
CA ARG A 28 3.61 -8.71 2.62
C ARG A 28 3.80 -7.44 1.80
N LEU A 29 4.61 -7.53 0.74
CA LEU A 29 4.84 -6.45 -0.21
C LEU A 29 3.74 -6.39 -1.27
N LEU A 30 3.18 -5.20 -1.51
CA LEU A 30 2.23 -4.93 -2.59
C LEU A 30 2.70 -3.75 -3.45
N ASP A 31 2.63 -3.95 -4.76
CA ASP A 31 3.07 -3.01 -5.80
C ASP A 31 1.91 -2.61 -6.71
N PHE A 32 1.79 -1.32 -7.01
CA PHE A 32 0.73 -0.75 -7.83
C PHE A 32 1.32 0.17 -8.90
N LEU A 33 0.97 -0.09 -10.16
CA LEU A 33 1.34 0.74 -11.30
C LEU A 33 0.29 1.81 -11.64
N ASP A 34 -0.94 1.60 -11.17
CA ASP A 34 -2.04 2.53 -11.36
C ASP A 34 -2.33 3.30 -10.06
N HIS A 35 -2.31 4.62 -10.16
CA HIS A 35 -2.50 5.50 -9.02
C HIS A 35 -3.93 5.43 -8.45
N GLY A 36 -4.93 5.31 -9.32
CA GLY A 36 -6.34 5.22 -8.89
C GLY A 36 -6.61 3.96 -8.09
N HIS A 37 -6.10 2.82 -8.56
CA HIS A 37 -6.18 1.55 -7.85
C HIS A 37 -5.44 1.60 -6.51
N PHE A 38 -4.26 2.21 -6.47
CA PHE A 38 -3.53 2.41 -5.21
C PHE A 38 -4.38 3.20 -4.20
N MET A 39 -4.95 4.34 -4.59
CA MET A 39 -5.77 5.17 -3.71
C MET A 39 -7.05 4.46 -3.23
N GLY A 40 -7.74 3.75 -4.13
CA GLY A 40 -8.90 2.94 -3.76
C GLY A 40 -8.55 1.83 -2.76
N PHE A 41 -7.42 1.17 -2.95
CA PHE A 41 -6.94 0.14 -2.04
C PHE A 41 -6.65 0.70 -0.64
N LEU A 42 -6.03 1.89 -0.51
CA LEU A 42 -5.81 2.52 0.79
C LEU A 42 -7.13 2.85 1.50
N GLN A 43 -8.13 3.33 0.76
CA GLN A 43 -9.46 3.61 1.32
C GLN A 43 -10.12 2.34 1.85
N ASP A 44 -10.06 1.24 1.09
CA ASP A 44 -10.59 -0.06 1.52
C ASP A 44 -9.91 -0.57 2.80
N LEU A 45 -8.60 -0.42 2.91
CA LEU A 45 -7.84 -0.78 4.10
C LEU A 45 -8.28 0.05 5.32
N GLN A 46 -8.44 1.36 5.15
CA GLN A 46 -8.93 2.23 6.20
C GLN A 46 -10.35 1.82 6.67
N GLN A 47 -11.25 1.50 5.74
CA GLN A 47 -12.61 1.02 6.05
C GLN A 47 -12.59 -0.33 6.78
N LYS A 48 -11.60 -1.19 6.49
CA LYS A 48 -11.38 -2.48 7.18
C LYS A 48 -10.69 -2.33 8.54
N GLY A 49 -10.34 -1.10 8.93
CA GLY A 49 -9.72 -0.79 10.22
C GLY A 49 -8.21 -1.01 10.26
N TYR A 50 -7.54 -1.00 9.10
CA TYR A 50 -6.08 -0.96 9.06
C TYR A 50 -5.57 0.40 9.52
N ARG A 51 -4.41 0.39 10.18
CA ARG A 51 -3.68 1.59 10.61
C ARG A 51 -2.49 1.83 9.68
N PHE A 52 -2.22 3.09 9.40
CA PHE A 52 -1.07 3.50 8.56
C PHE A 52 0.08 3.95 9.46
N GLN A 53 1.28 3.45 9.18
CA GLN A 53 2.53 3.71 9.90
C GLN A 53 3.65 4.17 8.98
#